data_AF-A0A233RBW4-F1
#
_entry.id   AF-A0A233RBW4-F1
#
_cell.length_a   1.000
_cell.length_b   1.000
_cell.length_c   1.000
_cell.angle_alpha   90.00
_cell.angle_beta   90.00
_cell.angle_gamma   90.00
#
_symmetry.space_group_name_H-M   'P 1'
#
loop_
_entity.id
_entity.type
_entity.pdbx_description
1 polymer ?
#
loop_
_entity_poly.entity_id
_entity_poly.type
_entity_poly.pdbx_seq_one_letter_code
_entity_poly.pdbx_strand_id
1 'polypeptide(L)'
;MKRHHYKKRQTGSVAIEFAVLFTLFFTLVYGILAYSLPLLLEISFRKLSSEAARAILKVDPAAKNYSELLSREVTLSINNSWLPAAWRTGGCQAPDSGHNWQPLPAFEGNPVFGHVADTEQGRLLHVCLQRYYNANGETSRRAIIPVIELAGFRIPSLPVNDNGDTILRGAMITRL
;
A
#
# COMPACT_ATOMS: atom_id res chain seq x y z
N MET A 1 30.67 24.16 -67.72
CA MET A 1 30.95 23.67 -66.35
C MET A 1 29.64 23.29 -65.67
N LYS A 2 29.39 21.99 -65.42
CA LYS A 2 28.21 21.51 -64.67
C LYS A 2 28.62 21.25 -63.22
N ARG A 3 28.08 22.02 -62.27
CA ARG A 3 28.26 21.77 -60.83
C ARG A 3 27.29 20.69 -60.37
N HIS A 4 27.80 19.55 -59.91
CA HIS A 4 27.00 18.54 -59.21
C HIS A 4 26.88 18.92 -57.73
N HIS A 5 25.66 19.28 -57.32
CA HIS A 5 25.31 19.40 -55.90
C HIS A 5 25.13 18.01 -55.31
N TYR A 6 26.11 17.56 -54.51
CA TYR A 6 25.92 16.40 -53.65
C TYR A 6 24.89 16.74 -52.58
N LYS A 7 23.70 16.12 -52.66
CA LYS A 7 22.73 16.12 -51.56
C LYS A 7 23.35 15.36 -50.39
N LYS A 8 23.83 16.07 -49.37
CA LYS A 8 24.22 15.46 -48.09
C LYS A 8 22.98 14.78 -47.48
N ARG A 9 23.00 13.45 -47.35
CA ARG A 9 22.03 12.71 -46.53
C ARG A 9 22.19 13.16 -45.08
N GLN A 10 21.17 13.77 -44.50
CA GLN A 10 21.14 14.09 -43.07
C GLN A 10 20.81 12.83 -42.28
N THR A 11 21.85 12.16 -41.78
CA THR A 11 21.74 10.95 -40.96
C THR A 11 21.51 11.24 -39.47
N GLY A 12 21.52 12.51 -39.06
CA GLY A 12 21.36 12.92 -37.65
C GLY A 12 19.92 13.19 -37.20
N SER A 13 18.99 13.46 -38.12
CA SER A 13 17.59 13.79 -37.76
C SER A 13 16.89 12.62 -37.07
N VAL A 14 17.13 11.40 -37.56
CA VAL A 14 16.54 10.17 -37.03
C VAL A 14 17.04 9.89 -35.60
N ALA A 15 18.28 10.25 -35.29
CA ALA A 15 18.85 10.01 -33.96
C ALA A 15 18.20 10.90 -32.88
N ILE A 16 17.91 12.17 -33.20
CA ILE A 16 17.27 13.10 -32.27
C ILE A 16 15.82 12.71 -32.01
N GLU A 17 15.09 12.34 -33.07
CA GLU A 17 13.71 11.86 -32.96
C GLU A 17 13.62 10.59 -32.11
N PHE A 18 14.54 9.64 -32.33
CA PHE A 18 14.62 8.43 -31.53
C PHE A 18 14.94 8.70 -30.06
N ALA A 19 15.84 9.65 -29.75
CA ALA A 19 16.18 9.98 -28.38
C ALA A 19 14.97 10.44 -27.56
N VAL A 20 14.11 11.28 -28.15
CA VAL A 20 12.88 11.76 -27.49
C VAL A 20 11.89 10.62 -27.26
N LEU A 21 11.63 9.80 -28.28
CA LEU A 21 10.71 8.65 -28.18
C LEU A 21 11.21 7.61 -27.17
N PHE A 22 12.52 7.37 -27.15
CA PHE A 22 13.17 6.47 -26.20
C PHE A 22 12.92 6.96 -24.76
N THR A 23 13.23 8.21 -24.44
CA THR A 23 12.99 8.76 -23.10
C THR A 23 11.50 8.73 -22.72
N LEU A 24 10.60 9.07 -23.66
CA LEU A 24 9.16 9.03 -23.42
C LEU A 24 8.69 7.60 -23.09
N PHE A 25 9.12 6.61 -23.85
CA PHE A 25 8.77 5.21 -23.63
C PHE A 25 9.19 4.73 -22.24
N PHE A 26 10.45 4.96 -21.85
CA PHE A 26 10.93 4.57 -20.53
C PHE A 26 10.22 5.31 -19.40
N THR A 27 9.89 6.58 -19.59
CA THR A 27 9.14 7.36 -18.60
C THR A 27 7.74 6.79 -18.39
N LEU A 28 7.05 6.43 -19.47
CA LEU A 28 5.72 5.81 -19.40
C LEU A 28 5.77 4.44 -18.76
N VAL A 29 6.69 3.56 -19.18
CA VAL A 29 6.85 2.22 -18.59
C VAL A 29 7.18 2.32 -17.11
N TYR A 30 8.14 3.17 -16.74
CA TYR A 30 8.49 3.38 -15.35
C TYR A 30 7.31 3.93 -14.56
N GLY A 31 6.56 4.90 -15.09
CA GLY A 31 5.35 5.41 -14.46
C GLY A 31 4.32 4.30 -14.19
N ILE A 32 4.03 3.46 -15.19
CA ILE A 32 3.10 2.33 -15.04
C ILE A 32 3.57 1.40 -13.92
N LEU A 33 4.85 1.01 -13.90
CA LEU A 33 5.39 0.12 -12.87
C LEU A 33 5.39 0.77 -11.48
N ALA A 34 5.79 2.05 -11.41
CA ALA A 34 5.89 2.81 -10.17
C ALA A 34 4.53 3.04 -9.51
N TYR A 35 3.46 3.26 -10.28
CA TYR A 35 2.11 3.44 -9.74
C TYR A 35 1.33 2.13 -9.56
N SER A 36 1.57 1.11 -10.39
CA SER A 36 0.84 -0.16 -10.32
C SER A 36 1.07 -0.89 -9.00
N LEU A 37 2.30 -0.92 -8.50
CA LEU A 37 2.62 -1.65 -7.28
C LEU A 37 1.98 -1.06 -6.00
N PRO A 38 2.12 0.24 -5.67
CA PRO A 38 1.46 0.81 -4.50
C PRO A 38 -0.06 0.68 -4.60
N LEU A 39 -0.63 0.91 -5.80
CA LEU A 39 -2.07 0.75 -6.02
C LEU A 39 -2.53 -0.69 -5.78
N LEU A 40 -1.79 -1.68 -6.32
CA LEU A 40 -2.09 -3.09 -6.11
C LEU A 40 -2.00 -3.48 -4.64
N LEU A 41 -1.02 -2.95 -3.91
CA LEU A 41 -0.88 -3.17 -2.47
C LEU A 41 -2.05 -2.59 -1.68
N GLU A 42 -2.46 -1.34 -1.95
CA GLU A 42 -3.62 -0.73 -1.28
C GLU A 42 -4.91 -1.51 -1.54
N ILE A 43 -5.16 -1.92 -2.79
CA ILE A 43 -6.30 -2.75 -3.15
C ILE A 43 -6.24 -4.08 -2.39
N SER A 44 -5.07 -4.71 -2.33
CA SER A 44 -4.86 -5.99 -1.64
C SER A 44 -5.09 -5.85 -0.14
N PHE A 45 -4.58 -4.80 0.49
CA PHE A 45 -4.78 -4.52 1.90
C PHE A 45 -6.26 -4.29 2.24
N ARG A 46 -7.00 -3.54 1.41
CA ARG A 46 -8.45 -3.34 1.59
C ARG A 46 -9.20 -4.67 1.44
N LYS A 47 -8.85 -5.47 0.44
CA LYS A 47 -9.46 -6.80 0.23
C LYS A 47 -9.21 -7.73 1.42
N LEU A 48 -7.96 -7.83 1.88
CA LEU A 48 -7.61 -8.66 3.04
C LEU A 48 -8.26 -8.17 4.33
N SER A 49 -8.34 -6.86 4.54
CA SER A 49 -9.03 -6.30 5.70
C SER A 49 -10.52 -6.66 5.68
N SER A 50 -11.16 -6.61 4.51
CA SER A 50 -12.55 -7.04 4.36
C SER A 50 -12.73 -8.56 4.50
N GLU A 51 -11.78 -9.37 4.07
CA GLU A 51 -11.82 -10.82 4.20
C GLU A 51 -11.67 -11.24 5.66
N ALA A 52 -10.70 -10.66 6.37
CA ALA A 52 -10.52 -10.85 7.80
C ALA A 52 -11.73 -10.36 8.60
N ALA A 53 -12.30 -9.19 8.25
CA ALA A 53 -13.52 -8.68 8.86
C ALA A 53 -14.75 -9.57 8.63
N ARG A 54 -14.76 -10.41 7.58
CA ARG A 54 -15.80 -11.44 7.39
C ARG A 54 -15.47 -12.72 8.15
N ALA A 55 -14.20 -13.09 8.23
CA ALA A 55 -13.75 -14.31 8.89
C ALA A 55 -14.12 -14.35 10.39
N ILE A 56 -14.14 -13.19 11.05
CA ILE A 56 -14.54 -13.08 12.47
C ILE A 56 -16.03 -13.35 12.74
N LEU A 57 -16.91 -13.32 11.72
CA LEU A 57 -18.35 -13.52 11.96
C LEU A 57 -18.67 -14.94 12.48
N LYS A 58 -17.72 -15.87 12.35
CA LYS A 58 -17.81 -17.21 12.93
C LYS A 58 -17.39 -17.28 14.40
N VAL A 59 -16.86 -16.19 14.96
CA VAL A 59 -16.44 -16.12 16.37
C VAL A 59 -17.67 -15.93 17.23
N ASP A 60 -17.82 -16.78 18.25
CA ASP A 60 -18.93 -16.71 19.20
C ASP A 60 -18.90 -15.39 20.01
N PRO A 61 -19.93 -14.53 19.89
CA PRO A 61 -20.00 -13.26 20.61
C PRO A 61 -20.15 -13.41 22.12
N ALA A 62 -20.57 -14.58 22.62
CA ALA A 62 -20.72 -14.87 24.05
C ALA A 62 -19.42 -15.35 24.71
N ALA A 63 -18.34 -15.55 23.95
CA ALA A 63 -17.07 -16.01 24.48
C ALA A 63 -16.46 -14.99 25.46
N LYS A 64 -15.92 -15.48 26.59
CA LYS A 64 -15.29 -14.62 27.60
C LYS A 64 -14.00 -13.94 27.10
N ASN A 65 -13.28 -14.61 26.21
CA ASN A 65 -12.02 -14.15 25.59
C ASN A 65 -12.26 -13.67 24.14
N TYR A 66 -13.34 -12.93 23.93
CA TYR A 66 -13.79 -12.53 22.60
C TYR A 66 -12.72 -11.74 21.83
N SER A 67 -12.07 -10.78 22.48
CA SER A 67 -10.99 -9.97 21.89
C SER A 67 -9.80 -10.79 21.41
N GLU A 68 -9.40 -11.82 22.18
CA GLU A 68 -8.32 -12.73 21.80
C GLU A 68 -8.73 -13.60 20.61
N LEU A 69 -9.97 -14.07 20.60
CA LEU A 69 -10.50 -14.86 19.47
C LEU A 69 -10.62 -14.03 18.19
N LEU A 70 -11.04 -12.77 18.29
CA LEU A 70 -11.04 -11.82 17.18
C LEU A 70 -9.62 -11.62 16.64
N SER A 71 -8.66 -11.33 17.51
CA SER A 71 -7.27 -11.11 17.11
C SER A 71 -6.67 -12.34 16.43
N ARG A 72 -6.89 -13.53 17.01
CA ARG A 72 -6.47 -14.80 16.43
C ARG A 72 -7.03 -14.98 15.03
N GLU A 73 -8.35 -14.81 14.86
CA GLU A 73 -9.00 -15.06 13.58
C GLU A 73 -8.57 -14.05 12.49
N VAL A 74 -8.48 -12.76 12.85
CA VAL A 74 -7.95 -11.73 11.95
C VAL A 74 -6.52 -12.06 11.53
N THR A 75 -5.67 -12.44 12.48
CA THR A 75 -4.26 -12.77 12.21
C THR A 75 -4.12 -13.99 11.31
N LEU A 76 -4.89 -15.05 11.55
CA LEU A 76 -4.88 -16.25 10.72
C LEU A 76 -5.38 -15.96 9.30
N SER A 77 -6.46 -15.19 9.16
CA SER A 77 -6.98 -14.78 7.84
C SER A 77 -5.93 -13.98 7.05
N ILE A 78 -5.26 -13.03 7.70
CA ILE A 78 -4.20 -12.22 7.09
C ILE A 78 -2.96 -13.07 6.75
N ASN A 79 -2.57 -14.00 7.62
CA ASN A 79 -1.39 -14.85 7.42
C ASN A 79 -1.58 -15.89 6.32
N ASN A 80 -2.81 -16.33 6.07
CA ASN A 80 -3.14 -17.23 4.95
C ASN A 80 -3.23 -16.51 3.60
N SER A 81 -2.99 -15.20 3.56
CA SER A 81 -2.97 -14.43 2.31
C SER A 81 -1.74 -14.71 1.46
N TRP A 82 -1.83 -14.42 0.17
CA TRP A 82 -0.73 -14.51 -0.78
C TRP A 82 0.38 -13.46 -0.54
N LEU A 83 0.12 -12.42 0.25
CA LEU A 83 1.07 -11.33 0.48
C LEU A 83 2.21 -11.80 1.41
N PRO A 84 3.48 -11.47 1.12
CA PRO A 84 4.59 -11.79 2.00
C PRO A 84 4.43 -11.20 3.40
N ALA A 85 4.87 -11.92 4.44
CA ALA A 85 4.76 -11.47 5.83
C ALA A 85 5.44 -10.10 6.06
N ALA A 86 6.60 -9.88 5.45
CA ALA A 86 7.33 -8.61 5.52
C ALA A 86 6.57 -7.41 4.89
N TRP A 87 5.48 -7.66 4.18
CA TRP A 87 4.68 -6.65 3.49
C TRP A 87 3.35 -6.35 4.18
N ARG A 88 3.00 -7.15 5.19
CA ARG A 88 1.77 -7.03 5.95
C ARG A 88 2.11 -6.58 7.36
N THR A 89 2.18 -5.26 7.57
CA THR A 89 2.34 -4.71 8.92
C THR A 89 1.01 -4.22 9.46
N GLY A 90 0.82 -4.39 10.77
CA GLY A 90 -0.30 -3.81 11.51
C GLY A 90 0.11 -2.49 12.17
N GLY A 91 -0.42 -2.25 13.36
CA GLY A 91 -0.09 -1.07 14.17
C GLY A 91 -0.60 0.24 13.57
N CYS A 92 -1.72 0.18 12.84
CA CYS A 92 -2.33 1.38 12.30
C CYS A 92 -2.93 2.21 13.43
N GLN A 93 -3.00 3.51 13.23
CA GLN A 93 -3.76 4.39 14.11
C GLN A 93 -5.24 3.99 14.12
N ALA A 94 -5.88 4.12 15.27
CA ALA A 94 -7.32 3.97 15.40
C ALA A 94 -8.06 4.98 14.50
N PRO A 95 -9.27 4.64 14.01
CA PRO A 95 -10.08 5.58 13.23
C PRO A 95 -10.51 6.80 14.06
N ASP A 96 -10.45 7.99 13.47
CA ASP A 96 -10.94 9.24 14.07
C ASP A 96 -12.48 9.35 13.96
N SER A 97 -13.18 8.34 14.49
CA SER A 97 -14.64 8.20 14.36
C SER A 97 -15.41 8.58 15.62
N GLY A 98 -14.75 9.17 16.62
CA GLY A 98 -15.36 9.52 17.91
C GLY A 98 -15.73 8.32 18.80
N HIS A 99 -15.22 7.12 18.50
CA HIS A 99 -15.41 5.93 19.33
C HIS A 99 -14.16 5.64 20.17
N ASN A 100 -14.37 5.01 21.33
CA ASN A 100 -13.29 4.55 22.19
C ASN A 100 -12.70 3.25 21.64
N TRP A 101 -11.76 3.38 20.71
CA TRP A 101 -11.07 2.24 20.10
C TRP A 101 -10.02 1.66 21.03
N GLN A 102 -10.15 0.38 21.37
CA GLN A 102 -9.10 -0.41 22.03
C GLN A 102 -8.36 -1.27 20.99
N PRO A 103 -7.02 -1.35 21.04
CA PRO A 103 -6.27 -2.23 20.14
C PRO A 103 -6.59 -3.69 20.43
N LEU A 104 -6.64 -4.51 19.38
CA LEU A 104 -6.69 -5.96 19.55
C LEU A 104 -5.41 -6.46 20.24
N PRO A 105 -5.48 -7.53 21.05
CA PRO A 105 -4.30 -8.11 21.66
C PRO A 105 -3.36 -8.68 20.60
N ALA A 106 -2.04 -8.67 20.83
CA ALA A 106 -1.10 -9.33 19.93
C ALA A 106 -1.30 -10.85 19.94
N PHE A 107 -1.10 -11.52 18.80
CA PHE A 107 -1.27 -12.97 18.66
C PHE A 107 -0.03 -13.61 18.03
N GLU A 108 0.60 -14.55 18.74
CA GLU A 108 1.76 -15.32 18.24
C GLU A 108 2.91 -14.47 17.69
N GLY A 109 3.19 -13.32 18.31
CA GLY A 109 4.26 -12.40 17.86
C GLY A 109 3.95 -11.66 16.55
N ASN A 110 2.75 -11.81 16.01
CA ASN A 110 2.28 -11.02 14.86
C ASN A 110 1.95 -9.59 15.29
N PRO A 111 2.03 -8.61 14.36
CA PRO A 111 1.62 -7.25 14.65
C PRO A 111 0.11 -7.18 14.89
N VAL A 112 -0.32 -6.15 15.62
CA VAL A 112 -1.74 -5.91 15.90
C VAL A 112 -2.44 -5.39 14.64
N PHE A 113 -3.40 -6.13 14.11
CA PHE A 113 -4.08 -5.82 12.84
C PHE A 113 -5.41 -5.09 13.00
N GLY A 114 -5.76 -4.59 14.19
CA GLY A 114 -7.06 -3.96 14.34
C GLY A 114 -7.35 -3.39 15.72
N HIS A 115 -8.52 -2.77 15.80
CA HIS A 115 -9.09 -2.20 17.02
C HIS A 115 -10.55 -2.64 17.14
N VAL A 116 -11.03 -2.74 18.37
CA VAL A 116 -12.44 -2.93 18.69
C VAL A 116 -12.96 -1.68 19.41
N ALA A 117 -14.23 -1.36 19.24
CA ALA A 117 -14.91 -0.34 20.02
C ALA A 117 -16.30 -0.84 20.40
N ASP A 118 -16.70 -0.65 21.64
CA ASP A 118 -18.08 -0.84 22.07
C ASP A 118 -18.89 0.43 21.81
N THR A 119 -20.08 0.28 21.23
CA THR A 119 -21.05 1.35 20.99
C THR A 119 -22.40 0.97 21.58
N GLU A 120 -23.31 1.93 21.72
CA GLU A 120 -24.69 1.67 22.18
C GLU A 120 -25.43 0.66 21.29
N GLN A 121 -25.02 0.55 20.03
CA GLN A 121 -25.66 -0.27 19.02
C GLN A 121 -24.97 -1.64 18.83
N GLY A 122 -23.90 -1.92 19.57
CA GLY A 122 -23.10 -3.14 19.44
C GLY A 122 -21.61 -2.84 19.30
N ARG A 123 -20.82 -3.82 18.86
CA ARG A 123 -19.37 -3.66 18.70
C ARG A 123 -19.01 -3.28 17.27
N LEU A 124 -17.96 -2.49 17.14
CA LEU A 124 -17.29 -2.21 15.88
C LEU A 124 -15.91 -2.86 15.91
N LEU A 125 -15.55 -3.53 14.83
CA LEU A 125 -14.19 -3.95 14.57
C LEU A 125 -13.61 -3.17 13.41
N HIS A 126 -12.45 -2.58 13.64
CA HIS A 126 -11.59 -2.01 12.61
C HIS A 126 -10.44 -2.98 12.35
N VAL A 127 -10.34 -3.50 11.13
CA VAL A 127 -9.19 -4.29 10.66
C VAL A 127 -8.37 -3.42 9.71
N CYS A 128 -7.05 -3.45 9.86
CA CYS A 128 -6.16 -2.62 9.06
C CYS A 128 -4.83 -3.33 8.76
N LEU A 129 -4.34 -3.06 7.56
CA LEU A 129 -2.97 -3.35 7.14
C LEU A 129 -2.34 -2.06 6.66
N GLN A 130 -1.06 -1.89 6.97
CA GLN A 130 -0.27 -0.79 6.44
C GLN A 130 1.13 -1.25 6.07
N ARG A 131 1.85 -0.41 5.33
CA ARG A 131 3.27 -0.57 5.03
C ARG A 131 3.87 0.80 4.70
N TYR A 132 5.05 1.08 5.23
CA TYR A 132 5.85 2.23 4.79
C TYR A 132 6.36 2.02 3.36
N TYR A 133 6.35 3.10 2.58
CA TYR A 133 6.75 3.12 1.18
C TYR A 133 7.60 4.37 0.90
N ASN A 134 8.61 4.58 1.74
CA ASN A 134 9.42 5.79 1.71
C ASN A 134 10.45 5.74 0.57
N ALA A 135 10.77 6.90 -0.02
CA ALA A 135 11.82 7.02 -1.03
C ALA A 135 13.19 6.60 -0.47
N ASN A 136 13.49 7.03 0.76
CA ASN A 136 14.74 6.80 1.46
C ASN A 136 14.45 6.28 2.89
N GLY A 137 15.42 5.65 3.54
CA GLY A 137 15.30 5.19 4.93
C GLY A 137 15.81 3.78 5.15
N GLU A 138 15.27 3.06 6.13
CA GLU A 138 15.60 1.65 6.40
C GLU A 138 15.00 0.72 5.32
N THR A 139 15.70 -0.36 4.96
CA THR A 139 15.27 -1.30 3.90
C THR A 139 13.86 -1.86 4.14
N SER A 140 13.47 -2.06 5.39
CA SER A 140 12.13 -2.53 5.79
C SER A 140 11.00 -1.54 5.46
N ARG A 141 11.33 -0.24 5.36
CA ARG A 141 10.38 0.86 5.12
C ARG A 141 10.49 1.50 3.74
N ARG A 142 11.49 1.10 2.94
CA ARG A 142 11.69 1.62 1.59
C ARG A 142 10.61 1.15 0.63
N ALA A 143 10.32 2.02 -0.33
CA ALA A 143 9.57 1.71 -1.53
C ALA A 143 10.19 0.51 -2.26
N ILE A 144 9.33 -0.39 -2.74
CA ILE A 144 9.76 -1.59 -3.46
C ILE A 144 10.24 -1.19 -4.86
N ILE A 145 9.47 -0.34 -5.56
CA ILE A 145 9.94 0.39 -6.73
C ILE A 145 10.49 1.73 -6.23
N PRO A 146 11.77 2.06 -6.47
CA PRO A 146 12.37 3.30 -6.00
C PRO A 146 11.56 4.52 -6.44
N VAL A 147 11.38 5.50 -5.55
CA VAL A 147 10.75 6.78 -5.88
C VAL A 147 11.82 7.68 -6.51
N ILE A 148 11.56 8.21 -7.70
CA ILE A 148 12.49 9.16 -8.36
C ILE A 148 11.96 10.58 -8.28
N GLU A 149 12.88 11.54 -8.22
CA GLU A 149 12.61 12.97 -8.29
C GLU A 149 13.12 13.50 -9.63
N LEU A 150 12.19 13.97 -10.47
CA LEU A 150 12.46 14.50 -11.81
C LEU A 150 11.83 15.88 -11.93
N ALA A 151 12.66 16.91 -12.15
CA ALA A 151 12.21 18.30 -12.33
C ALA A 151 11.25 18.79 -11.23
N GLY A 152 11.47 18.37 -9.97
CA GLY A 152 10.63 18.73 -8.82
C GLY A 152 9.40 17.84 -8.60
N PHE A 153 9.16 16.83 -9.45
CA PHE A 153 8.08 15.87 -9.31
C PHE A 153 8.57 14.54 -8.74
N ARG A 154 7.84 13.99 -7.76
CA ARG A 154 8.07 12.65 -7.22
C ARG A 154 7.23 11.62 -7.97
N ILE A 155 7.86 10.54 -8.41
CA ILE A 155 7.19 9.45 -9.12
C ILE A 155 7.47 8.13 -8.39
N PRO A 156 6.45 7.43 -7.86
CA PRO A 156 5.03 7.82 -7.83
C PRO A 156 4.78 8.96 -6.84
N SER A 157 3.79 9.81 -7.13
CA SER A 157 3.32 10.86 -6.22
C SER A 157 2.34 10.25 -5.23
N LEU A 158 2.82 9.95 -4.02
CA LEU A 158 2.03 9.36 -2.95
C LEU A 158 1.84 10.36 -1.80
N PRO A 159 0.72 10.29 -1.06
CA PRO A 159 0.50 11.13 0.11
C PRO A 159 1.61 10.93 1.14
N VAL A 160 2.01 12.04 1.77
CA VAL A 160 3.03 12.07 2.81
C VAL A 160 2.36 12.60 4.08
N ASN A 161 2.63 11.96 5.22
CA ASN A 161 2.14 12.42 6.50
C ASN A 161 2.99 13.59 7.04
N ASP A 162 2.60 14.16 8.18
CA ASP A 162 3.31 15.28 8.81
C ASP A 162 4.77 14.95 9.17
N ASN A 163 5.10 13.66 9.32
CA ASN A 163 6.45 13.18 9.62
C ASN A 163 7.33 13.01 8.36
N GLY A 164 6.78 13.24 7.16
CA GLY A 164 7.51 13.03 5.91
C GLY A 164 7.49 11.58 5.40
N ASP A 165 6.72 10.70 6.05
CA ASP A 165 6.58 9.29 5.67
C ASP A 165 5.43 9.07 4.68
N THR A 166 5.65 8.16 3.74
CA THR A 166 4.61 7.63 2.86
C THR A 166 4.17 6.27 3.40
N ILE A 167 2.88 6.13 3.71
CA ILE A 167 2.31 4.89 4.25
C ILE A 167 1.17 4.45 3.34
N LEU A 168 1.29 3.24 2.80
CA LEU A 168 0.20 2.58 2.11
C LEU A 168 -0.68 1.92 3.18
N ARG A 169 -2.00 2.12 3.11
CA ARG A 169 -2.95 1.57 4.08
C ARG A 169 -4.17 0.99 3.38
N GLY A 170 -4.66 -0.14 3.88
CA GLY A 170 -6.01 -0.63 3.63
C GLY A 170 -6.68 -0.96 4.95
N ALA A 171 -7.93 -0.52 5.10
CA ALA A 171 -8.68 -0.73 6.33
C ALA A 171 -10.15 -1.03 6.03
N MET A 172 -10.81 -1.72 6.97
CA MET A 172 -12.24 -2.01 6.95
C MET A 172 -12.80 -1.87 8.36
N ILE A 173 -13.95 -1.21 8.49
CA ILE A 173 -14.73 -1.19 9.73
C ILE A 173 -15.98 -2.04 9.50
N THR A 174 -16.23 -2.99 10.39
CA THR A 174 -17.44 -3.81 10.40
C THR A 174 -18.12 -3.75 11.75
N ARG A 175 -19.44 -3.90 11.76
CA ARG A 175 -20.22 -4.10 12.97
C ARG A 175 -20.29 -5.60 13.29
N LEU A 176 -20.25 -5.92 14.58
CA LEU A 176 -20.35 -7.28 15.12
C LEU A 176 -21.71 -7.48 15.80
#